data_AF-A0A1V5J7G4-F1
#
_entry.id   AF-A0A1V5J7G4-F1
#
_cell.length_a   1.000
_cell.length_b   1.000
_cell.length_c   1.000
_cell.angle_alpha   90.00
_cell.angle_beta   90.00
_cell.angle_gamma   90.00
#
_symmetry.space_group_name_H-M   'P 1'
#
loop_
_entity.id
_entity.type
_entity.pdbx_description
1 polymer ?
#
loop_
_entity_poly.entity_id
_entity_poly.type
_entity_poly.pdbx_seq_one_letter_code
_entity_poly.pdbx_strand_id
1 'polypeptide(L)'
;MGGLDDAFDTDNGFSGKVQFGLILQDPLKSDQSGSNGFESDNDADGSLLTPVTSPIFTNVTAIGPLAVAATLPEGTKHQKALHLRRGTMTSIYNSVFVGFPQGLSIDGQKGNSPTRADANELQIENTILAGMTDLYVEKTGTVAVPYTVAQHEAYFRAEARNNRDDMTMEEVIGTGFISLTSPSLLPKAGSPLLSGASFTNARLTDSFFTVTSYRGAFGTENWTSGWCNWDPQNTVY
;
A
#
# COMPACT_ATOMS: atom_id res chain seq x y z
N MET A 1 -6.73 7.18 -16.81
CA MET A 1 -6.71 7.80 -15.47
C MET A 1 -5.54 7.23 -14.69
N GLY A 2 -4.87 8.02 -13.87
CA GLY A 2 -3.80 7.56 -12.99
C GLY A 2 -3.19 8.77 -12.27
N GLY A 3 -2.86 8.61 -10.98
CA GLY A 3 -2.06 9.60 -10.26
C GLY A 3 -0.68 9.73 -10.92
N LEU A 4 -0.15 10.96 -11.01
CA LEU A 4 1.19 11.19 -11.54
C LEU A 4 2.24 10.85 -10.48
N ASP A 5 2.04 11.34 -9.26
CA ASP A 5 2.94 11.19 -8.12
C ASP A 5 2.53 9.99 -7.24
N ASP A 6 2.84 10.03 -5.96
CA ASP A 6 2.35 9.10 -4.95
C ASP A 6 0.80 9.10 -4.84
N ALA A 7 0.21 7.94 -4.54
CA ALA A 7 -1.25 7.84 -4.46
C ALA A 7 -1.80 8.28 -3.09
N PHE A 8 -1.28 7.73 -1.99
CA PHE A 8 -1.48 8.27 -0.64
C PHE A 8 -0.18 8.87 -0.11
N ASP A 9 -0.19 10.17 0.08
CA ASP A 9 0.89 10.94 0.72
C ASP A 9 0.43 11.40 2.10
N THR A 10 1.25 11.19 3.12
CA THR A 10 0.97 11.59 4.50
C THR A 10 2.21 12.14 5.17
N ASP A 11 2.09 13.35 5.72
CA ASP A 11 3.18 14.04 6.38
C ASP A 11 2.70 14.94 7.54
N ASN A 12 3.67 15.58 8.20
CA ASN A 12 3.50 16.70 9.12
C ASN A 12 2.43 16.49 10.21
N GLY A 13 2.41 15.29 10.80
CA GLY A 13 1.54 14.97 11.93
C GLY A 13 0.15 14.48 11.55
N PHE A 14 -0.11 14.17 10.28
CA PHE A 14 -1.37 13.58 9.87
C PHE A 14 -1.65 12.27 10.63
N SER A 15 -2.83 12.17 11.24
CA SER A 15 -3.24 11.05 12.12
C SER A 15 -4.67 10.60 11.83
N GLY A 16 -5.11 10.77 10.58
CA GLY A 16 -6.46 10.40 10.13
C GLY A 16 -6.66 8.89 10.01
N LYS A 17 -7.93 8.50 9.83
CA LYS A 17 -8.35 7.12 9.56
C LYS A 17 -8.92 7.02 8.15
N VAL A 18 -8.53 5.98 7.42
CA VAL A 18 -9.00 5.70 6.07
C VAL A 18 -9.40 4.22 5.97
N GLN A 19 -10.60 3.95 5.46
CA GLN A 19 -11.08 2.60 5.17
C GLN A 19 -11.66 2.52 3.75
N PHE A 20 -11.49 1.37 3.09
CA PHE A 20 -11.94 1.10 1.71
C PHE A 20 -11.25 1.98 0.65
N GLY A 21 -9.94 2.19 0.80
CA GLY A 21 -9.14 2.94 -0.19
C GLY A 21 -8.83 2.13 -1.44
N LEU A 22 -8.91 2.75 -2.62
CA LEU A 22 -8.49 2.16 -3.89
C LEU A 22 -7.36 2.98 -4.51
N ILE A 23 -6.27 2.31 -4.90
CA ILE A 23 -5.23 2.84 -5.78
C ILE A 23 -5.21 2.02 -7.07
N LEU A 24 -5.16 2.71 -8.21
CA LEU A 24 -4.93 2.12 -9.53
C LEU A 24 -3.92 2.98 -10.29
N GLN A 25 -2.70 2.47 -10.50
CA GLN A 25 -1.64 3.20 -11.18
C GLN A 25 -1.65 2.93 -12.69
N ASP A 26 -1.55 4.02 -13.46
CA ASP A 26 -1.40 3.95 -14.92
C ASP A 26 0.07 3.69 -15.25
N PRO A 27 0.40 2.60 -15.98
CA PRO A 27 1.79 2.28 -16.32
C PRO A 27 2.47 3.36 -17.16
N LEU A 28 1.71 4.26 -17.81
CA LEU A 28 2.25 5.34 -18.63
C LEU A 28 2.44 6.66 -17.86
N LYS A 29 2.06 6.73 -16.58
CA LYS A 29 2.09 7.96 -15.77
C LYS A 29 2.87 7.74 -14.49
N SER A 30 4.03 8.38 -14.40
CA SER A 30 4.85 8.42 -13.20
C SER A 30 5.55 9.77 -13.12
N ASP A 31 5.75 10.29 -11.92
CA ASP A 31 6.46 11.54 -11.70
C ASP A 31 7.97 11.35 -11.89
N GLN A 32 8.67 12.42 -12.19
CA GLN A 32 10.12 12.40 -12.32
C GLN A 32 10.82 12.16 -10.96
N SER A 33 10.19 12.53 -9.84
CA SER A 33 10.62 12.19 -8.48
C SER A 33 10.45 10.70 -8.15
N GLY A 34 9.52 10.04 -8.85
CA GLY A 34 9.13 8.65 -8.64
C GLY A 34 7.75 8.54 -8.00
N SER A 35 7.02 7.47 -8.31
CA SER A 35 5.63 7.27 -7.87
C SER A 35 5.48 5.99 -7.06
N ASN A 36 4.93 6.11 -5.86
CA ASN A 36 4.65 5.02 -4.92
C ASN A 36 3.13 4.85 -4.71
N GLY A 37 2.73 3.70 -4.19
CA GLY A 37 1.36 3.52 -3.68
C GLY A 37 1.15 4.39 -2.44
N PHE A 38 2.06 4.27 -1.48
CA PHE A 38 2.13 5.11 -0.29
C PHE A 38 3.52 5.75 -0.18
N GLU A 39 3.54 7.04 0.13
CA GLU A 39 4.67 7.71 0.75
C GLU A 39 4.23 8.30 2.10
N SER A 40 5.00 8.04 3.15
CA SER A 40 4.67 8.54 4.47
C SER A 40 5.89 8.99 5.24
N ASP A 41 5.84 10.24 5.69
CA ASP A 41 6.89 10.96 6.40
C ASP A 41 6.38 11.45 7.76
N ASN A 42 7.25 11.58 8.77
CA ASN A 42 6.91 12.48 9.87
C ASN A 42 7.01 13.94 9.41
N ASP A 43 8.19 14.33 8.95
CA ASP A 43 8.50 15.61 8.35
C ASP A 43 9.74 15.47 7.47
N ALA A 44 10.07 16.51 6.69
CA ALA A 44 11.24 16.51 5.81
C ALA A 44 12.58 16.27 6.54
N ASP A 45 12.63 16.54 7.84
CA ASP A 45 13.79 16.32 8.70
C ASP A 45 13.87 14.94 9.34
N GLY A 46 12.83 14.12 9.21
CA GLY A 46 12.73 12.86 9.94
C GLY A 46 12.83 13.09 11.44
N SER A 47 12.33 14.23 11.92
CA SER A 47 12.43 14.61 13.32
C SER A 47 11.52 13.74 14.20
N LEU A 48 11.65 13.88 15.52
CA LEU A 48 10.75 13.27 16.50
C LEU A 48 9.73 14.28 17.05
N LEU A 49 9.53 15.39 16.34
CA LEU A 49 8.58 16.42 16.75
C LEU A 49 7.14 15.89 16.71
N THR A 50 6.36 16.35 17.67
CA THR A 50 4.93 16.03 17.77
C THR A 50 4.08 17.17 17.22
N PRO A 51 2.89 16.89 16.65
CA PRO A 51 2.31 15.57 16.44
C PRO A 51 3.09 14.75 15.40
N VAL A 52 3.20 13.43 15.64
CA VAL A 52 3.87 12.50 14.73
C VAL A 52 2.89 11.97 13.69
N THR A 53 3.28 11.90 12.42
CA THR A 53 2.47 11.26 11.36
C THR A 53 2.18 9.82 11.74
N SER A 54 0.91 9.53 12.00
CA SER A 54 0.42 8.26 12.56
C SER A 54 -0.96 7.86 12.01
N PRO A 55 -1.18 7.92 10.68
CA PRO A 55 -2.46 7.55 10.11
C PRO A 55 -2.74 6.06 10.23
N ILE A 56 -4.03 5.71 10.22
CA ILE A 56 -4.51 4.33 10.20
C ILE A 56 -5.25 4.08 8.89
N PHE A 57 -4.73 3.15 8.10
CA PHE A 57 -5.37 2.64 6.89
C PHE A 57 -5.84 1.21 7.13
N THR A 58 -7.06 0.88 6.73
CA THR A 58 -7.53 -0.51 6.68
C THR A 58 -8.34 -0.79 5.43
N ASN A 59 -8.36 -2.03 4.93
CA ASN A 59 -9.11 -2.40 3.74
C ASN A 59 -8.73 -1.55 2.52
N VAL A 60 -7.43 -1.44 2.23
CA VAL A 60 -6.93 -0.78 1.01
C VAL A 60 -6.66 -1.82 -0.06
N THR A 61 -7.16 -1.60 -1.28
CA THR A 61 -6.75 -2.33 -2.48
C THR A 61 -5.87 -1.42 -3.33
N ALA A 62 -4.59 -1.75 -3.45
CA ALA A 62 -3.64 -1.01 -4.26
C ALA A 62 -3.14 -1.84 -5.44
N ILE A 63 -3.44 -1.37 -6.65
CA ILE A 63 -3.13 -2.02 -7.92
C ILE A 63 -2.04 -1.18 -8.60
N GLY A 64 -0.82 -1.70 -8.56
CA GLY A 64 0.34 -1.12 -9.23
C GLY A 64 0.33 -1.35 -10.74
N PRO A 65 1.27 -0.72 -11.45
CA PRO A 65 1.25 -0.65 -12.91
C PRO A 65 1.52 -2.00 -13.60
N LEU A 66 2.20 -2.94 -12.93
CA LEU A 66 2.44 -4.28 -13.47
C LEU A 66 1.19 -5.15 -13.47
N ALA A 67 0.18 -4.81 -12.67
CA ALA A 67 -1.14 -5.42 -12.73
C ALA A 67 -2.01 -4.86 -13.88
N VAL A 68 -1.55 -3.80 -14.55
CA VAL A 68 -2.21 -3.18 -15.72
C VAL A 68 -1.46 -3.53 -17.02
N ALA A 69 -0.14 -3.66 -16.97
CA ALA A 69 0.69 -4.01 -18.12
C ALA A 69 1.84 -4.95 -17.72
N ALA A 70 2.15 -5.93 -18.58
CA ALA A 70 3.22 -6.90 -18.33
C ALA A 70 4.62 -6.29 -18.13
N THR A 71 4.86 -5.14 -18.76
CA THR A 71 6.15 -4.43 -18.75
C THR A 71 5.89 -2.93 -18.66
N LEU A 72 6.76 -2.23 -17.93
CA LEU A 72 6.70 -0.77 -17.85
C LEU A 72 7.48 -0.13 -19.00
N PRO A 73 6.95 0.95 -19.62
CA PRO A 73 7.70 1.70 -20.61
C PRO A 73 9.01 2.26 -20.05
N GLU A 74 10.01 2.38 -20.93
CA GLU A 74 11.28 3.02 -20.59
C GLU A 74 11.05 4.46 -20.11
N GLY A 75 11.82 4.87 -19.10
CA GLY A 75 11.76 6.22 -18.54
C GLY A 75 10.69 6.42 -17.46
N THR A 76 9.75 5.48 -17.29
CA THR A 76 8.81 5.51 -16.17
C THR A 76 9.53 5.28 -14.84
N LYS A 77 9.00 5.87 -13.77
CA LYS A 77 9.59 5.94 -12.43
C LYS A 77 8.66 5.41 -11.35
N HIS A 78 7.88 4.39 -11.69
CA HIS A 78 7.11 3.63 -10.70
C HIS A 78 8.07 2.94 -9.72
N GLN A 79 7.76 3.04 -8.42
CA GLN A 79 8.62 2.54 -7.35
C GLN A 79 7.87 1.54 -6.46
N LYS A 80 7.54 1.95 -5.23
CA LYS A 80 7.19 1.04 -4.14
C LYS A 80 5.68 1.02 -3.91
N ALA A 81 5.16 -0.10 -3.47
CA ALA A 81 3.82 -0.13 -2.91
C ALA A 81 3.76 0.71 -1.62
N LEU A 82 4.79 0.57 -0.77
CA LEU A 82 4.88 1.18 0.55
C LEU A 82 6.27 1.78 0.77
N HIS A 83 6.39 3.11 0.68
CA HIS A 83 7.58 3.85 1.08
C HIS A 83 7.32 4.57 2.41
N LEU A 84 7.69 3.93 3.52
CA LEU A 84 7.45 4.44 4.87
C LEU A 84 8.77 4.94 5.46
N ARG A 85 8.91 6.24 5.64
CA ARG A 85 10.22 6.86 5.90
C ARG A 85 10.13 7.99 6.92
N ARG A 86 11.28 8.58 7.26
CA ARG A 86 11.37 9.82 8.06
C ARG A 86 10.58 9.81 9.37
N GLY A 87 10.58 8.69 10.10
CA GLY A 87 10.01 8.59 11.44
C GLY A 87 8.49 8.41 11.50
N THR A 88 7.83 8.10 10.37
CA THR A 88 6.39 7.82 10.34
C THR A 88 5.99 6.65 11.26
N MET A 89 4.77 6.72 11.80
CA MET A 89 4.09 5.65 12.54
C MET A 89 2.87 5.12 11.77
N THR A 90 2.82 5.31 10.45
CA THR A 90 1.73 4.82 9.60
C THR A 90 1.39 3.37 9.88
N SER A 91 0.11 3.10 10.06
CA SER A 91 -0.41 1.76 10.32
C SER A 91 -1.34 1.30 9.20
N ILE A 92 -1.14 0.08 8.70
CA ILE A 92 -1.86 -0.50 7.57
C ILE A 92 -2.40 -1.88 7.96
N TYR A 93 -3.70 -2.08 7.82
CA TYR A 93 -4.37 -3.31 8.20
C TYR A 93 -5.21 -3.87 7.05
N ASN A 94 -5.43 -5.19 7.04
CA ASN A 94 -6.45 -5.83 6.21
C ASN A 94 -6.41 -5.39 4.72
N SER A 95 -5.22 -5.20 4.16
CA SER A 95 -5.03 -4.54 2.86
C SER A 95 -4.33 -5.45 1.85
N VAL A 96 -4.36 -5.08 0.58
CA VAL A 96 -3.67 -5.80 -0.49
C VAL A 96 -2.97 -4.82 -1.42
N PHE A 97 -1.70 -5.10 -1.72
CA PHE A 97 -0.87 -4.38 -2.65
C PHE A 97 -0.37 -5.37 -3.70
N VAL A 98 -0.62 -5.07 -4.97
CA VAL A 98 -0.31 -6.01 -6.05
C VAL A 98 0.25 -5.30 -7.26
N GLY A 99 1.26 -5.89 -7.92
CA GLY A 99 1.73 -5.41 -9.22
C GLY A 99 2.55 -4.12 -9.17
N PHE A 100 3.24 -3.85 -8.07
CA PHE A 100 4.23 -2.76 -8.00
C PHE A 100 5.63 -3.29 -8.36
N PRO A 101 6.52 -2.48 -8.97
CA PRO A 101 7.93 -2.90 -9.15
C PRO A 101 8.58 -3.32 -7.84
N GLN A 102 8.32 -2.56 -6.78
CA GLN A 102 8.88 -2.76 -5.45
C GLN A 102 7.76 -2.83 -4.39
N GLY A 103 7.93 -3.61 -3.34
CA GLY A 103 6.93 -3.77 -2.28
C GLY A 103 7.10 -2.78 -1.14
N LEU A 104 7.73 -3.24 -0.07
CA LEU A 104 7.89 -2.50 1.18
C LEU A 104 9.31 -1.96 1.35
N SER A 105 9.41 -0.67 1.68
CA SER A 105 10.60 -0.06 2.25
C SER A 105 10.24 0.73 3.49
N ILE A 106 10.72 0.26 4.63
CA ILE A 106 10.80 0.97 5.89
C ILE A 106 12.17 1.65 5.91
N ASP A 107 12.19 2.87 5.39
CA ASP A 107 13.41 3.60 5.06
C ASP A 107 13.91 4.39 6.28
N GLY A 108 15.12 4.06 6.73
CA GLY A 108 15.82 4.74 7.82
C GLY A 108 16.96 5.64 7.38
N GLN A 109 16.98 6.09 6.11
CA GLN A 109 18.01 7.03 5.63
C GLN A 109 18.05 8.29 6.49
N LYS A 110 16.87 8.84 6.76
CA LYS A 110 16.64 9.97 7.65
C LYS A 110 15.49 9.60 8.59
N GLY A 111 15.56 10.02 9.84
CA GLY A 111 14.61 9.62 10.88
C GLY A 111 14.75 8.16 11.32
N ASN A 112 13.74 7.66 12.02
CA ASN A 112 13.82 6.39 12.75
C ASN A 112 12.67 5.41 12.47
N SER A 113 12.06 5.43 11.28
CA SER A 113 10.97 4.50 10.90
C SER A 113 11.30 3.03 11.19
N PRO A 114 12.54 2.52 10.97
CA PRO A 114 12.89 1.16 11.38
C PRO A 114 12.75 0.90 12.89
N THR A 115 13.18 1.86 13.72
CA THR A 115 13.00 1.77 15.18
C THR A 115 11.52 1.79 15.56
N ARG A 116 10.69 2.59 14.85
CA ARG A 116 9.23 2.61 15.05
C ARG A 116 8.59 1.27 14.68
N ALA A 117 9.09 0.60 13.64
CA ALA A 117 8.64 -0.72 13.23
C ALA A 117 9.00 -1.79 14.28
N ASP A 118 10.24 -1.80 14.77
CA ASP A 118 10.71 -2.74 15.79
C ASP A 118 10.01 -2.52 17.15
N ALA A 119 9.65 -1.28 17.47
CA ALA A 119 8.85 -0.92 18.64
C ALA A 119 7.33 -1.18 18.47
N ASN A 120 6.91 -1.69 17.30
CA ASN A 120 5.52 -1.90 16.93
C ASN A 120 4.65 -0.62 16.97
N GLU A 121 5.26 0.54 16.74
CA GLU A 121 4.59 1.84 16.61
C GLU A 121 4.10 2.08 15.18
N LEU A 122 4.91 1.69 14.19
CA LEU A 122 4.52 1.48 12.79
C LEU A 122 4.02 0.03 12.66
N GLN A 123 2.80 -0.19 12.19
CA GLN A 123 2.17 -1.52 12.14
C GLN A 123 1.69 -1.87 10.74
N ILE A 124 2.06 -3.05 10.24
CA ILE A 124 1.45 -3.64 9.03
C ILE A 124 0.93 -5.02 9.41
N GLU A 125 -0.38 -5.25 9.35
CA GLU A 125 -0.99 -6.52 9.76
C GLU A 125 -2.11 -6.96 8.83
N ASN A 126 -2.33 -8.28 8.71
CA ASN A 126 -3.34 -8.89 7.84
C ASN A 126 -3.28 -8.37 6.40
N THR A 127 -2.09 -8.06 5.91
CA THR A 127 -1.85 -7.38 4.64
C THR A 127 -1.14 -8.30 3.64
N ILE A 128 -1.42 -8.14 2.36
CA ILE A 128 -0.87 -8.94 1.27
C ILE A 128 0.03 -8.07 0.38
N LEU A 129 1.23 -8.55 0.06
CA LEU A 129 2.07 -8.07 -1.05
C LEU A 129 2.13 -9.17 -2.12
N ALA A 130 1.88 -8.84 -3.39
CA ALA A 130 1.86 -9.85 -4.45
C ALA A 130 2.34 -9.29 -5.80
N GLY A 131 2.93 -10.16 -6.63
CA GLY A 131 3.28 -9.81 -8.02
C GLY A 131 4.26 -8.64 -8.14
N MET A 132 5.26 -8.58 -7.27
CA MET A 132 6.30 -7.54 -7.27
C MET A 132 7.63 -8.12 -7.73
N THR A 133 8.47 -7.30 -8.37
CA THR A 133 9.83 -7.71 -8.75
C THR A 133 10.70 -7.86 -7.51
N ASP A 134 10.69 -6.84 -6.63
CA ASP A 134 11.37 -6.86 -5.34
C ASP A 134 10.35 -6.64 -4.22
N LEU A 135 10.10 -7.64 -3.39
CA LEU A 135 9.13 -7.52 -2.28
C LEU A 135 9.58 -6.55 -1.18
N TYR A 136 10.88 -6.50 -0.91
CA TYR A 136 11.47 -5.69 0.16
C TYR A 136 12.68 -4.92 -0.35
N VAL A 137 12.75 -3.64 -0.02
CA VAL A 137 13.79 -2.75 -0.51
C VAL A 137 14.48 -2.07 0.66
N GLU A 138 15.76 -2.38 0.82
CA GLU A 138 16.64 -1.66 1.75
C GLU A 138 17.20 -0.40 1.10
N LYS A 139 17.40 0.64 1.91
CA LYS A 139 18.05 1.86 1.47
C LYS A 139 19.56 1.74 1.60
N THR A 140 20.29 2.18 0.59
CA THR A 140 21.75 2.11 0.51
C THR A 140 22.38 3.51 0.62
N GLY A 141 23.70 3.56 0.87
CA GLY A 141 24.46 4.81 1.06
C GLY A 141 24.59 5.19 2.54
N THR A 142 24.59 6.50 2.85
CA THR A 142 24.59 6.98 4.23
C THR A 142 23.20 6.86 4.82
N VAL A 143 23.02 5.95 5.77
CA VAL A 143 21.73 5.62 6.39
C VAL A 143 21.82 5.79 7.90
N ALA A 144 20.92 6.57 8.52
CA ALA A 144 20.92 6.85 9.95
C ALA A 144 20.54 5.61 10.79
N VAL A 145 19.52 4.87 10.35
CA VAL A 145 19.06 3.62 10.97
C VAL A 145 18.93 2.54 9.89
N PRO A 146 19.93 1.65 9.72
CA PRO A 146 19.86 0.60 8.71
C PRO A 146 18.72 -0.38 8.96
N TYR A 147 18.05 -0.80 7.87
CA TYR A 147 17.05 -1.87 7.88
C TYR A 147 17.21 -2.72 6.63
N THR A 148 17.78 -3.90 6.80
CA THR A 148 18.13 -4.79 5.69
C THR A 148 16.90 -5.46 5.08
N VAL A 149 17.02 -6.01 3.89
CA VAL A 149 15.97 -6.85 3.26
C VAL A 149 15.50 -7.96 4.22
N ALA A 150 16.44 -8.64 4.89
CA ALA A 150 16.10 -9.70 5.85
C ALA A 150 15.33 -9.18 7.07
N GLN A 151 15.59 -7.95 7.52
CA GLN A 151 14.83 -7.33 8.61
C GLN A 151 13.42 -6.93 8.17
N HIS A 152 13.24 -6.41 6.95
CA HIS A 152 11.91 -6.17 6.39
C HIS A 152 11.10 -7.47 6.29
N GLU A 153 11.73 -8.54 5.80
CA GLU A 153 11.11 -9.85 5.68
C GLU A 153 10.73 -10.41 7.05
N ALA A 154 11.65 -10.37 8.03
CA ALA A 154 11.38 -10.83 9.39
C ALA A 154 10.27 -10.01 10.07
N TYR A 155 10.27 -8.69 9.87
CA TYR A 155 9.20 -7.81 10.34
C TYR A 155 7.88 -8.20 9.70
N PHE A 156 7.80 -8.25 8.37
CA PHE A 156 6.55 -8.43 7.65
C PHE A 156 5.94 -9.81 7.89
N ARG A 157 6.78 -10.86 7.91
CA ARG A 157 6.38 -12.27 8.10
C ARG A 157 6.23 -12.70 9.55
N ALA A 158 6.45 -11.81 10.52
CA ALA A 158 6.22 -12.13 11.93
C ALA A 158 4.80 -12.69 12.12
N GLU A 159 4.68 -13.84 12.80
CA GLU A 159 3.43 -14.61 12.92
C GLU A 159 2.26 -13.73 13.42
N ALA A 160 2.53 -12.88 14.41
CA ALA A 160 1.56 -11.96 15.00
C ALA A 160 0.96 -10.96 14.00
N ARG A 161 1.66 -10.66 12.89
CA ARG A 161 1.18 -9.74 11.86
C ARG A 161 0.27 -10.41 10.83
N ASN A 162 0.34 -11.73 10.67
CA ASN A 162 -0.52 -12.48 9.74
C ASN A 162 -0.53 -11.92 8.30
N ASN A 163 0.60 -11.36 7.85
CA ASN A 163 0.75 -10.88 6.48
C ASN A 163 1.09 -12.02 5.51
N ARG A 164 0.97 -11.76 4.20
CA ARG A 164 1.26 -12.73 3.14
C ARG A 164 2.05 -12.06 2.02
N ASP A 165 3.11 -12.71 1.58
CA ASP A 165 3.95 -12.29 0.45
C ASP A 165 4.28 -13.45 -0.51
N ASP A 166 3.53 -14.54 -0.39
CA ASP A 166 3.64 -15.80 -1.14
C ASP A 166 2.62 -15.92 -2.27
N MET A 167 1.77 -14.90 -2.46
CA MET A 167 0.70 -14.91 -3.45
C MET A 167 1.16 -14.41 -4.82
N THR A 168 0.66 -15.06 -5.86
CA THR A 168 0.79 -14.60 -7.24
C THR A 168 -0.15 -13.43 -7.53
N MET A 169 0.16 -12.67 -8.59
CA MET A 169 -0.72 -11.61 -9.06
C MET A 169 -2.10 -12.15 -9.46
N GLU A 170 -2.15 -13.31 -10.13
CA GLU A 170 -3.40 -13.92 -10.59
C GLU A 170 -4.32 -14.34 -9.44
N GLU A 171 -3.77 -14.81 -8.32
CA GLU A 171 -4.55 -15.13 -7.12
C GLU A 171 -5.21 -13.90 -6.47
N VAL A 172 -4.62 -12.71 -6.69
CA VAL A 172 -5.14 -11.44 -6.17
C VAL A 172 -6.15 -10.81 -7.14
N ILE A 173 -5.77 -10.57 -8.39
CA ILE A 173 -6.57 -9.80 -9.36
C ILE A 173 -7.40 -10.66 -10.30
N GLY A 174 -7.15 -11.97 -10.31
CA GLY A 174 -7.69 -12.87 -11.32
C GLY A 174 -6.84 -12.93 -12.59
N THR A 175 -7.43 -13.51 -13.63
CA THR A 175 -6.76 -13.80 -14.91
C THR A 175 -6.63 -12.53 -15.75
N GLY A 176 -5.44 -12.25 -16.28
CA GLY A 176 -5.19 -11.11 -17.14
C GLY A 176 -4.78 -9.84 -16.36
N PHE A 177 -4.89 -8.69 -17.02
CA PHE A 177 -4.54 -7.39 -16.46
C PHE A 177 -5.79 -6.56 -16.14
N ILE A 178 -5.66 -5.63 -15.20
CA ILE A 178 -6.69 -4.66 -14.85
C ILE A 178 -6.80 -3.59 -15.93
N SER A 179 -8.02 -3.33 -16.40
CA SER A 179 -8.31 -2.22 -17.30
C SER A 179 -8.39 -0.89 -16.54
N LEU A 180 -7.79 0.17 -17.10
CA LEU A 180 -7.90 1.52 -16.54
C LEU A 180 -9.27 2.17 -16.76
N THR A 181 -10.03 1.71 -17.75
CA THR A 181 -11.33 2.29 -18.14
C THR A 181 -12.52 1.42 -17.75
N SER A 182 -12.28 0.18 -17.32
CA SER A 182 -13.30 -0.74 -16.81
C SER A 182 -12.65 -1.76 -15.86
N PRO A 183 -12.14 -1.33 -14.71
CA PRO A 183 -11.37 -2.20 -13.82
C PRO A 183 -12.24 -3.30 -13.21
N SER A 184 -11.74 -4.54 -13.21
CA SER A 184 -12.32 -5.65 -12.47
C SER A 184 -11.79 -5.65 -11.03
N LEU A 185 -12.53 -5.02 -10.12
CA LEU A 185 -12.05 -4.75 -8.75
C LEU A 185 -12.45 -5.80 -7.70
N LEU A 186 -13.43 -6.65 -8.00
CA LEU A 186 -13.92 -7.64 -7.05
C LEU A 186 -13.00 -8.87 -7.04
N PRO A 187 -12.60 -9.38 -5.85
CA PRO A 187 -11.97 -10.68 -5.74
C PRO A 187 -12.85 -11.78 -6.34
N LYS A 188 -12.24 -12.74 -7.04
CA LYS A 188 -12.95 -13.91 -7.58
C LYS A 188 -13.55 -14.75 -6.43
N ALA A 189 -14.63 -15.48 -6.72
CA ALA A 189 -15.17 -16.46 -5.78
C ALA A 189 -14.09 -17.46 -5.35
N GLY A 190 -13.96 -17.68 -4.04
CA GLY A 190 -12.90 -18.51 -3.47
C GLY A 190 -11.53 -17.84 -3.35
N SER A 191 -11.40 -16.56 -3.73
CA SER A 191 -10.16 -15.82 -3.52
C SER A 191 -9.81 -15.76 -2.03
N PRO A 192 -8.53 -15.94 -1.67
CA PRO A 192 -8.08 -15.80 -0.28
C PRO A 192 -8.31 -14.39 0.28
N LEU A 193 -8.47 -13.37 -0.58
CA LEU A 193 -8.81 -11.99 -0.16
C LEU A 193 -10.18 -11.90 0.52
N LEU A 194 -11.11 -12.82 0.25
CA LEU A 194 -12.47 -12.78 0.83
C LEU A 194 -12.51 -13.17 2.32
N SER A 195 -11.35 -13.50 2.90
CA SER A 195 -11.18 -13.90 4.29
C SER A 195 -9.87 -13.34 4.88
N GLY A 196 -9.64 -13.60 6.18
CA GLY A 196 -8.35 -13.33 6.83
C GLY A 196 -8.11 -11.89 7.26
N ALA A 197 -9.09 -11.00 7.14
CA ALA A 197 -9.05 -9.72 7.85
C ALA A 197 -9.32 -9.90 9.35
N SER A 198 -8.73 -9.04 10.17
CA SER A 198 -8.96 -8.97 11.61
C SER A 198 -9.08 -7.53 12.08
N PHE A 199 -10.04 -7.31 12.98
CA PHE A 199 -10.28 -6.02 13.66
C PHE A 199 -10.03 -6.12 15.18
N THR A 200 -9.30 -7.16 15.62
CA THR A 200 -8.99 -7.37 17.05
C THR A 200 -7.89 -6.44 17.57
N ASN A 201 -7.11 -5.83 16.68
CA ASN A 201 -6.11 -4.83 17.06
C ASN A 201 -6.81 -3.62 17.70
N ALA A 202 -6.31 -3.16 18.85
CA ALA A 202 -6.90 -2.05 19.60
C ALA A 202 -6.97 -0.72 18.80
N ARG A 203 -6.14 -0.56 17.76
CA ARG A 203 -6.18 0.60 16.85
C ARG A 203 -7.37 0.57 15.88
N LEU A 204 -8.08 -0.55 15.78
CA LEU A 204 -9.23 -0.76 14.90
C LEU A 204 -10.58 -0.83 15.64
N THR A 205 -10.63 -0.56 16.95
CA THR A 205 -11.86 -0.68 17.75
C THR A 205 -12.76 0.56 17.69
N ASP A 206 -12.33 1.61 17.01
CA ASP A 206 -13.10 2.84 16.85
C ASP A 206 -14.30 2.65 15.91
N SER A 207 -15.44 3.26 16.23
CA SER A 207 -16.68 3.11 15.47
C SER A 207 -16.62 3.67 14.04
N PHE A 208 -15.57 4.40 13.68
CA PHE A 208 -15.28 4.76 12.31
C PHE A 208 -15.15 3.54 11.39
N PHE A 209 -14.59 2.43 11.91
CA PHE A 209 -14.30 1.26 11.10
C PHE A 209 -15.50 0.31 11.01
N THR A 210 -15.85 -0.06 9.78
CA THR A 210 -16.76 -1.17 9.48
C THR A 210 -15.99 -2.48 9.54
N VAL A 211 -16.43 -3.41 10.39
CA VAL A 211 -15.81 -4.74 10.48
C VAL A 211 -16.15 -5.56 9.23
N THR A 212 -15.12 -6.11 8.59
CA THR A 212 -15.24 -6.99 7.43
C THR A 212 -14.41 -8.25 7.61
N SER A 213 -14.67 -9.28 6.80
CA SER A 213 -13.87 -10.51 6.79
C SER A 213 -12.74 -10.49 5.76
N TYR A 214 -12.77 -9.57 4.80
CA TYR A 214 -11.93 -9.57 3.60
C TYR A 214 -10.78 -8.56 3.67
N ARG A 215 -9.66 -8.91 3.02
CA ARG A 215 -8.50 -8.05 2.84
C ARG A 215 -8.63 -7.26 1.54
N GLY A 216 -8.36 -5.96 1.60
CA GLY A 216 -8.61 -5.02 0.52
C GLY A 216 -9.91 -4.26 0.67
N ALA A 217 -10.16 -3.35 -0.26
CA ALA A 217 -11.31 -2.46 -0.28
C ALA A 217 -12.60 -3.10 -0.79
N PHE A 218 -12.51 -4.31 -1.34
CA PHE A 218 -13.61 -4.98 -2.03
C PHE A 218 -13.85 -6.37 -1.47
N GLY A 219 -15.07 -6.61 -1.00
CA GLY A 219 -15.61 -7.95 -0.75
C GLY A 219 -16.39 -8.42 -1.97
N THR A 220 -17.69 -8.63 -1.80
CA THR A 220 -18.61 -8.98 -2.89
C THR A 220 -19.31 -7.76 -3.53
N GLU A 221 -19.16 -6.58 -2.94
CA GLU A 221 -19.77 -5.34 -3.40
C GLU A 221 -18.74 -4.39 -4.00
N ASN A 222 -19.06 -3.82 -5.18
CA ASN A 222 -18.23 -2.82 -5.82
C ASN A 222 -18.78 -1.42 -5.53
N TRP A 223 -18.25 -0.78 -4.49
CA TRP A 223 -18.69 0.56 -4.08
C TRP A 223 -18.37 1.66 -5.10
N THR A 224 -17.51 1.41 -6.11
CA THR A 224 -17.26 2.40 -7.18
C THR A 224 -18.38 2.39 -8.24
N SER A 225 -19.24 1.37 -8.23
CA SER A 225 -20.29 1.20 -9.24
C SER A 225 -21.34 2.31 -9.16
N GLY A 226 -21.79 2.77 -10.33
CA GLY A 226 -22.89 3.73 -10.45
C GLY A 226 -22.52 5.21 -10.34
N TRP A 227 -21.31 5.55 -9.88
CA TRP A 227 -20.90 6.96 -9.74
C TRP A 227 -19.47 7.25 -10.23
N CYS A 228 -18.57 6.26 -10.16
CA CYS A 228 -17.21 6.46 -10.65
C CYS A 228 -17.18 6.43 -12.18
N ASN A 229 -16.62 7.49 -12.79
CA ASN A 229 -16.34 7.51 -14.21
C ASN A 229 -14.88 7.09 -14.45
N TRP A 230 -14.70 5.92 -15.05
CA TRP A 230 -13.39 5.34 -15.34
C TRP A 230 -12.74 5.87 -16.62
N ASP A 231 -13.51 6.53 -17.49
CA ASP A 231 -13.03 7.12 -18.73
C ASP A 231 -13.48 8.58 -18.90
N PRO A 232 -13.07 9.47 -17.98
CA PRO A 232 -13.52 10.86 -18.01
C PRO A 232 -12.94 11.64 -19.20
N GLN A 233 -11.86 11.16 -19.84
CA GLN A 233 -11.27 11.82 -21.00
C GLN A 233 -12.13 11.66 -22.26
N ASN A 234 -12.85 10.54 -22.38
CA ASN A 234 -13.73 10.27 -23.52
C ASN A 234 -15.23 10.46 -23.21
N THR A 235 -15.59 10.77 -21.96
CA THR A 235 -16.99 11.00 -21.57
C THR A 235 -17.48 12.36 -22.04
N VAL A 236 -18.65 12.38 -22.70
CA VAL A 236 -19.37 13.61 -23.04
C VAL A 236 -20.28 13.98 -21.86
N TYR A 237 -20.12 15.19 -21.31
CA TYR A 237 -20.90 15.73 -20.19
C TYR A 237 -21.95 16.75 -20.64
#